data_AF-A0A6P0SDQ2-F1
#
_entry.id   AF-A0A6P0SDQ2-F1
#
_cell.length_a   1.000
_cell.length_b   1.000
_cell.length_c   1.000
_cell.angle_alpha   90.00
_cell.angle_beta   90.00
_cell.angle_gamma   90.00
#
_symmetry.space_group_name_H-M   'P 1'
#
loop_
_entity.id
_entity.type
_entity.pdbx_description
1 polymer ?
#
loop_
_entity_poly.entity_id
_entity_poly.type
_entity_poly.pdbx_seq_one_letter_code
_entity_poly.pdbx_strand_id
1 'polypeptide(L)'
;MSFNSLLNRIWRAIAVFAMLVSLLLGDILLFPSVALAKPGFLPQLGTVDNLLPEWEELDRFDRDGDPANVGQEFRPDIPLETCFWVSTIGSSSYHNAFFPDQQAFYPGAVFSLEEGSYVKIKGEFPHARTMSFSAYRYDPTIDTKVGSVQQILDRDIVPDLWSKNPFVEGGKRMVKNRSYTLKFVPEEEPKELEPNTLYLGTQEFPGTGFIVVMRLYVGDQGTNTLGDITLPEATIVKEDGSEITGNDICSETKFSGNLIFPSPAFNFDDYQRERDNRERETTRC
;
A
#
# COMPACT_ATOMS: atom_id res chain seq x y z
N MET A 1 27.17 -49.74 -9.43
CA MET A 1 26.62 -48.56 -10.14
C MET A 1 26.18 -47.57 -9.07
N SER A 2 26.81 -46.39 -8.96
CA SER A 2 26.43 -45.44 -7.89
C SER A 2 25.07 -44.81 -8.18
N PHE A 3 24.29 -44.54 -7.13
CA PHE A 3 22.93 -43.99 -7.20
C PHE A 3 22.84 -42.72 -8.08
N ASN A 4 23.91 -41.92 -8.12
CA ASN A 4 24.03 -40.70 -8.94
C ASN A 4 24.04 -40.97 -10.46
N SER A 5 24.51 -42.15 -10.90
CA SER A 5 24.52 -42.52 -12.32
C SER A 5 23.13 -42.85 -12.85
N LEU A 6 22.24 -43.38 -12.00
CA LEU A 6 20.87 -43.71 -12.38
C LEU A 6 20.00 -42.45 -12.42
N LEU A 7 20.15 -41.57 -11.42
CA LEU A 7 19.44 -40.29 -11.36
C LEU A 7 19.76 -39.39 -12.57
N ASN A 8 21.03 -39.34 -12.99
CA ASN A 8 21.45 -38.57 -14.17
C ASN A 8 20.88 -39.12 -15.48
N ARG A 9 20.67 -40.44 -15.59
CA ARG A 9 20.04 -41.04 -16.78
C ARG A 9 18.54 -40.76 -16.84
N ILE A 10 17.88 -40.76 -15.68
CA ILE A 10 16.46 -40.39 -15.54
C ILE A 10 16.27 -38.91 -15.90
N TRP A 11 17.11 -38.02 -15.40
CA TRP A 11 17.06 -36.59 -15.72
C TRP A 11 17.24 -36.30 -17.21
N ARG A 12 18.19 -36.98 -17.87
CA ARG A 12 18.40 -36.84 -19.32
C ARG A 12 17.21 -37.35 -20.14
N ALA A 13 16.56 -38.44 -19.70
CA ALA A 13 15.37 -38.95 -20.36
C ALA A 13 14.17 -37.98 -20.24
N ILE A 14 13.99 -37.36 -19.07
CA ILE A 14 12.94 -36.35 -18.83
C ILE A 14 13.15 -35.11 -19.72
N ALA A 15 14.40 -34.61 -19.82
CA ALA A 15 14.72 -33.45 -20.65
C ALA A 15 14.49 -33.71 -22.16
N VAL A 16 14.84 -34.91 -22.65
CA VAL A 16 14.59 -35.31 -24.05
C VAL A 16 13.09 -35.46 -24.32
N PHE A 17 12.33 -35.99 -23.36
CA PHE A 17 10.88 -36.10 -23.46
C PHE A 17 10.19 -34.73 -23.50
N ALA A 18 10.63 -33.79 -22.65
CA ALA A 18 10.10 -32.42 -22.64
C ALA A 18 10.37 -31.68 -23.97
N MET A 19 11.57 -31.85 -24.56
CA MET A 19 11.90 -31.27 -25.87
C MET A 19 11.06 -31.89 -27.01
N LEU A 20 10.82 -33.20 -26.99
CA LEU A 20 9.96 -33.87 -27.98
C LEU A 20 8.49 -33.42 -27.86
N VAL A 21 8.00 -33.20 -26.63
CA VAL A 21 6.65 -32.68 -26.39
C VAL A 21 6.51 -31.23 -26.85
N SER A 22 7.53 -30.39 -26.67
CA SER A 22 7.55 -29.02 -27.23
C SER A 22 7.61 -29.00 -28.76
N LEU A 23 8.27 -29.96 -29.41
CA LEU A 23 8.30 -30.09 -30.87
C LEU A 23 6.97 -30.61 -31.47
N LEU A 24 6.18 -31.34 -30.69
CA LEU A 24 4.88 -31.90 -31.11
C LEU A 24 3.71 -30.95 -30.88
N LEU A 25 3.80 -30.04 -29.91
CA LEU A 25 2.70 -29.13 -29.54
C LEU A 25 2.80 -27.73 -30.14
N GLY A 26 3.77 -27.50 -31.04
CA GLY A 26 3.78 -26.41 -32.02
C GLY A 26 3.15 -25.10 -31.56
N ASP A 27 3.80 -24.41 -30.63
CA ASP A 27 3.95 -22.94 -30.60
C ASP A 27 4.53 -22.50 -29.24
N ILE A 28 5.67 -21.81 -29.29
CA ILE A 28 6.10 -20.64 -28.51
C ILE A 28 7.59 -20.44 -28.81
N LEU A 29 7.89 -19.60 -29.80
CA LEU A 29 9.05 -18.72 -29.83
C LEU A 29 8.51 -17.38 -30.33
N LEU A 30 8.51 -16.35 -29.48
CA LEU A 30 9.60 -15.37 -29.41
C LEU A 30 9.96 -14.77 -30.79
N PHE A 31 9.60 -13.49 -30.90
CA PHE A 31 9.99 -12.44 -31.86
C PHE A 31 9.44 -12.51 -33.29
N PRO A 32 8.70 -11.48 -33.74
CA PRO A 32 8.65 -11.13 -35.14
C PRO A 32 9.54 -9.91 -35.42
N SER A 33 10.50 -10.08 -36.32
CA SER A 33 11.02 -9.01 -37.18
C SER A 33 10.88 -9.47 -38.63
N VAL A 34 10.05 -8.72 -39.37
CA VAL A 34 10.11 -8.43 -40.81
C VAL A 34 9.88 -9.56 -41.82
N ALA A 35 8.74 -9.40 -42.50
CA ALA A 35 8.45 -9.66 -43.92
C ALA A 35 8.49 -11.11 -44.46
N LEU A 36 7.33 -11.58 -44.91
CA LEU A 36 7.12 -11.99 -46.31
C LEU A 36 5.63 -12.15 -46.61
N ALA A 37 5.23 -11.51 -47.70
CA ALA A 37 3.87 -11.30 -48.17
C ALA A 37 3.18 -12.56 -48.71
N LYS A 38 1.84 -12.54 -48.74
CA LYS A 38 0.98 -13.14 -49.79
C LYS A 38 -0.45 -12.56 -49.72
N PRO A 39 -1.28 -12.70 -50.78
CA PRO A 39 -1.75 -11.57 -51.55
C PRO A 39 -3.28 -11.38 -51.53
N GLY A 40 -3.73 -10.19 -51.89
CA GLY A 40 -5.01 -10.00 -52.57
C GLY A 40 -6.02 -9.08 -51.88
N PHE A 41 -5.78 -7.77 -51.93
CA PHE A 41 -6.84 -6.80 -52.25
C PHE A 41 -6.20 -5.46 -52.65
N LEU A 42 -6.46 -4.98 -53.86
CA LEU A 42 -5.94 -3.70 -54.38
C LEU A 42 -6.57 -2.52 -53.61
N PRO A 43 -5.81 -1.48 -53.23
CA PRO A 43 -6.37 -0.26 -52.70
C PRO A 43 -6.75 0.71 -53.83
N GLN A 44 -7.91 1.36 -53.71
CA GLN A 44 -8.17 2.59 -54.43
C GLN A 44 -7.30 3.71 -53.85
N LEU A 45 -6.66 4.49 -54.73
CA LEU A 45 -5.91 5.69 -54.40
C LEU A 45 -6.80 6.70 -53.65
N GLY A 46 -6.34 7.15 -52.49
CA GLY A 46 -6.91 8.23 -51.70
C GLY A 46 -5.81 9.06 -51.03
N THR A 47 -5.54 10.21 -51.65
CA THR A 47 -4.93 11.48 -51.21
C THR A 47 -4.06 11.59 -49.96
N VAL A 48 -2.93 12.27 -50.19
CA VAL A 48 -1.95 12.85 -49.27
C VAL A 48 -2.62 13.84 -48.33
N ASP A 49 -2.81 13.48 -47.06
CA ASP A 49 -2.90 14.41 -45.93
C ASP A 49 -2.65 13.62 -44.63
N ASN A 50 -1.85 14.21 -43.74
CA ASN A 50 -1.44 13.75 -42.39
C ASN A 50 -0.03 13.15 -42.28
N LEU A 51 0.96 14.04 -42.44
CA LEU A 51 2.25 13.96 -41.75
C LEU A 51 2.09 14.57 -40.34
N LEU A 52 1.92 13.75 -39.29
CA LEU A 52 2.22 14.12 -37.90
C LEU A 52 2.74 12.88 -37.13
N PRO A 53 3.62 13.02 -36.13
CA PRO A 53 4.54 11.96 -35.72
C PRO A 53 3.99 11.03 -34.63
N GLU A 54 4.49 9.80 -34.61
CA GLU A 54 4.29 8.70 -33.63
C GLU A 54 4.61 9.09 -32.17
N TRP A 55 3.86 10.02 -31.56
CA TRP A 55 3.94 10.34 -30.13
C TRP A 55 2.55 10.37 -29.44
N GLU A 56 1.50 9.90 -30.11
CA GLU A 56 0.12 9.93 -29.59
C GLU A 56 -0.43 8.60 -29.06
N GLU A 57 0.43 7.59 -28.87
CA GLU A 57 0.07 6.32 -28.20
C GLU A 57 0.85 6.10 -26.88
N LEU A 58 1.06 7.17 -26.10
CA LEU A 58 1.34 7.01 -24.69
C LEU A 58 -0.01 6.97 -23.95
N ASP A 59 -0.43 5.75 -23.60
CA ASP A 59 -1.50 5.36 -22.69
C ASP A 59 -2.20 6.52 -21.97
N ARG A 60 -3.16 7.12 -22.67
CA ARG A 60 -4.19 7.95 -22.06
C ARG A 60 -5.26 6.98 -21.57
N PHE A 61 -5.30 6.73 -20.27
CA PHE A 61 -6.40 6.06 -19.55
C PHE A 61 -7.06 4.94 -20.36
N ASP A 62 -6.67 3.68 -20.14
CA ASP A 62 -7.41 2.57 -20.73
C ASP A 62 -8.91 2.75 -20.41
N ARG A 63 -9.62 3.11 -21.47
CA ARG A 63 -11.04 3.44 -21.50
C ARG A 63 -11.85 2.18 -21.82
N ASP A 64 -11.27 1.00 -21.66
CA ASP A 64 -11.97 -0.28 -21.65
C ASP A 64 -12.46 -0.65 -20.23
N GLY A 65 -12.26 0.25 -19.25
CA GLY A 65 -13.17 0.36 -18.12
C GLY A 65 -13.09 -0.76 -17.09
N ASP A 66 -11.89 -1.32 -16.86
CA ASP A 66 -11.63 -2.07 -15.64
C ASP A 66 -11.17 -1.12 -14.52
N PRO A 67 -12.06 -0.70 -13.60
CA PRO A 67 -11.67 0.12 -12.47
C PRO A 67 -10.66 -0.59 -11.55
N ALA A 68 -10.43 -1.90 -11.65
CA ALA A 68 -9.43 -2.57 -10.81
C ALA A 68 -7.96 -2.22 -11.18
N ASN A 69 -7.72 -1.64 -12.36
CA ASN A 69 -6.35 -1.46 -12.89
C ASN A 69 -5.90 0.00 -13.01
N VAL A 70 -6.79 0.97 -12.82
CA VAL A 70 -6.42 2.41 -12.74
C VAL A 70 -5.63 2.65 -11.45
N GLY A 71 -4.30 2.69 -11.58
CA GLY A 71 -3.36 2.83 -10.46
C GLY A 71 -2.30 1.74 -10.38
N GLN A 72 -2.40 0.67 -11.18
CA GLN A 72 -1.32 -0.31 -11.32
C GLN A 72 -0.22 0.18 -12.28
N GLU A 73 0.43 1.31 -12.00
CA GLU A 73 1.81 1.45 -12.49
C GLU A 73 2.66 0.50 -11.63
N PHE A 74 2.75 -0.76 -12.07
CA PHE A 74 3.60 -1.78 -11.45
C PHE A 74 5.06 -1.30 -11.44
N ARG A 75 5.60 -1.03 -10.25
CA ARG A 75 7.01 -0.61 -10.00
C ARG A 75 7.48 -1.23 -8.67
N PRO A 76 8.80 -1.42 -8.48
CA PRO A 76 9.45 -2.64 -7.98
C PRO A 76 8.88 -3.23 -6.69
N ASP A 77 9.01 -4.57 -6.54
CA ASP A 77 8.64 -5.35 -5.34
C ASP A 77 9.35 -4.82 -4.08
N ILE A 78 8.76 -3.82 -3.43
CA ILE A 78 9.07 -3.47 -2.04
C ILE A 78 8.11 -4.22 -1.12
N PRO A 79 8.57 -4.71 0.05
CA PRO A 79 7.66 -5.22 1.06
C PRO A 79 6.68 -4.12 1.49
N LEU A 80 5.39 -4.35 1.23
CA LEU A 80 4.29 -3.49 1.70
C LEU A 80 3.77 -3.90 3.08
N GLU A 81 4.38 -4.93 3.66
CA GLU A 81 4.07 -5.44 4.98
C GLU A 81 5.37 -5.80 5.70
N THR A 82 5.38 -5.62 7.00
CA THR A 82 6.45 -6.03 7.91
C THR A 82 5.82 -6.60 9.17
N CYS A 83 6.62 -7.08 10.12
CA CYS A 83 6.05 -7.51 11.40
C CYS A 83 5.37 -6.40 12.20
N PHE A 84 5.79 -5.16 12.02
CA PHE A 84 5.14 -4.02 12.65
C PHE A 84 3.94 -3.53 11.81
N TRP A 85 4.15 -3.36 10.49
CA TRP A 85 3.12 -2.98 9.52
C TRP A 85 2.43 -4.23 8.97
N VAL A 86 1.49 -4.77 9.76
CA VAL A 86 0.91 -6.11 9.59
C VAL A 86 0.01 -6.29 8.36
N SER A 87 -0.54 -5.20 7.81
CA SER A 87 -1.37 -5.28 6.60
C SER A 87 -1.45 -3.94 5.89
N THR A 88 -1.40 -3.92 4.56
CA THR A 88 -1.63 -2.71 3.77
C THR A 88 -2.95 -2.78 3.00
N ILE A 89 -3.87 -1.85 3.32
CA ILE A 89 -5.15 -1.72 2.62
C ILE A 89 -4.96 -0.77 1.43
N GLY A 90 -5.36 -1.18 0.23
CA GLY A 90 -5.24 -0.39 -1.00
C GLY A 90 -6.32 -0.74 -2.03
N SER A 91 -6.03 -0.54 -3.32
CA SER A 91 -6.99 -0.74 -4.43
C SER A 91 -7.39 -2.20 -4.70
N SER A 92 -6.79 -3.18 -4.02
CA SER A 92 -7.15 -4.59 -4.14
C SER A 92 -8.62 -4.82 -3.78
N SER A 93 -9.37 -5.46 -4.69
CA SER A 93 -10.78 -5.81 -4.50
C SER A 93 -11.06 -6.71 -3.31
N TYR A 94 -10.06 -7.46 -2.82
CA TYR A 94 -10.16 -8.37 -1.68
C TYR A 94 -10.01 -7.68 -0.31
N HIS A 95 -9.42 -6.48 -0.27
CA HIS A 95 -9.21 -5.69 0.96
C HIS A 95 -10.03 -4.40 0.96
N ASN A 96 -10.95 -4.25 -0.01
CA ASN A 96 -11.69 -3.04 -0.31
C ASN A 96 -12.87 -2.78 0.65
N ALA A 97 -12.60 -2.82 1.95
CA ALA A 97 -13.61 -2.58 2.98
C ALA A 97 -13.98 -1.10 3.14
N PHE A 98 -13.19 -0.18 2.56
CA PHE A 98 -13.35 1.27 2.74
C PHE A 98 -13.53 2.06 1.44
N PHE A 99 -13.49 1.42 0.26
CA PHE A 99 -13.29 2.11 -1.02
C PHE A 99 -12.20 3.17 -0.91
N PRO A 100 -10.97 2.78 -0.48
CA PRO A 100 -9.85 3.70 -0.59
C PRO A 100 -9.77 4.13 -2.05
N ASP A 101 -9.55 5.42 -2.26
CA ASP A 101 -9.06 5.93 -3.52
C ASP A 101 -8.06 4.93 -4.12
N GLN A 102 -8.20 4.60 -5.41
CA GLN A 102 -7.41 3.55 -6.05
C GLN A 102 -5.91 3.84 -6.08
N GLN A 103 -5.53 5.07 -5.75
CA GLN A 103 -4.16 5.55 -5.63
C GLN A 103 -3.76 5.80 -4.17
N ALA A 104 -4.51 5.26 -3.21
CA ALA A 104 -4.23 5.35 -1.78
C ALA A 104 -3.80 4.02 -1.19
N PHE A 105 -2.82 4.08 -0.30
CA PHE A 105 -2.25 2.93 0.40
C PHE A 105 -2.24 3.22 1.90
N TYR A 106 -2.79 2.28 2.67
CA TYR A 106 -2.97 2.41 4.11
C TYR A 106 -2.25 1.28 4.86
N PRO A 107 -0.92 1.37 5.06
CA PRO A 107 -0.22 0.48 5.98
C PRO A 107 -0.78 0.59 7.40
N GLY A 108 -1.28 -0.53 7.93
CA GLY A 108 -1.78 -0.68 9.28
C GLY A 108 -0.73 -1.34 10.17
N ALA A 109 -0.44 -0.72 11.30
CA ALA A 109 0.36 -1.29 12.38
C ALA A 109 -0.56 -1.75 13.51
N VAL A 110 -0.29 -2.97 13.99
CA VAL A 110 -1.00 -3.57 15.13
C VAL A 110 0.04 -4.16 16.07
N PHE A 111 0.06 -3.67 17.30
CA PHE A 111 1.09 -4.00 18.29
C PHE A 111 0.57 -3.79 19.71
N SER A 112 1.18 -4.45 20.67
CA SER A 112 0.99 -4.16 22.09
C SER A 112 2.23 -3.50 22.69
N LEU A 113 2.02 -2.78 23.80
CA LEU A 113 3.12 -2.18 24.56
C LEU A 113 3.01 -2.57 26.03
N GLU A 114 4.15 -2.91 26.64
CA GLU A 114 4.28 -2.96 28.10
C GLU A 114 4.19 -1.54 28.67
N GLU A 115 3.78 -1.41 29.94
CA GLU A 115 3.77 -0.12 30.63
C GLU A 115 5.16 0.54 30.57
N GLY A 116 5.19 1.87 30.38
CA GLY A 116 6.44 2.64 30.23
C GLY A 116 7.14 2.48 28.88
N SER A 117 6.67 1.62 27.99
CA SER A 117 7.24 1.43 26.64
C SER A 117 6.64 2.38 25.61
N TYR A 118 7.37 2.65 24.53
CA TYR A 118 6.88 3.43 23.38
C TYR A 118 7.44 2.91 22.06
N VAL A 119 6.80 3.27 20.94
CA VAL A 119 7.35 2.98 19.60
C VAL A 119 8.06 4.19 19.05
N LYS A 120 9.28 4.01 18.58
CA LYS A 120 10.00 4.98 17.76
C LYS A 120 9.87 4.57 16.29
N ILE A 121 9.42 5.50 15.46
CA ILE A 121 9.26 5.31 14.02
C ILE A 121 10.25 6.19 13.29
N LYS A 122 11.12 5.60 12.47
CA LYS A 122 12.03 6.34 11.58
C LYS A 122 11.63 6.12 10.14
N GLY A 123 11.49 7.19 9.38
CA GLY A 123 11.12 7.10 7.98
C GLY A 123 11.65 8.26 7.16
N GLU A 124 11.30 8.24 5.89
CA GLU A 124 11.52 9.33 4.96
C GLU A 124 10.18 9.85 4.46
N PHE A 125 10.06 11.17 4.28
CA PHE A 125 8.90 11.75 3.62
C PHE A 125 8.80 11.14 2.20
N PRO A 126 7.63 10.69 1.74
CA PRO A 126 7.46 10.08 0.43
C PRO A 126 7.35 11.15 -0.67
N HIS A 127 7.76 10.81 -1.90
CA HIS A 127 7.36 11.54 -3.10
C HIS A 127 5.90 11.24 -3.39
N ALA A 128 4.98 11.92 -2.69
CA ALA A 128 3.55 11.68 -2.79
C ALA A 128 2.75 12.98 -2.65
N ARG A 129 1.43 12.91 -2.88
CA ARG A 129 0.53 14.05 -2.68
C ARG A 129 0.39 14.41 -1.21
N THR A 130 0.19 13.42 -0.35
CA THR A 130 0.09 13.62 1.10
C THR A 130 0.35 12.32 1.86
N MET A 131 0.80 12.46 3.11
CA MET A 131 0.87 11.36 4.08
C MET A 131 0.31 11.76 5.46
N SER A 132 -0.14 10.78 6.23
CA SER A 132 -0.51 11.00 7.64
C SER A 132 -0.40 9.73 8.48
N PHE A 133 -0.36 9.90 9.80
CA PHE A 133 -0.47 8.80 10.77
C PHE A 133 -1.67 9.03 11.66
N SER A 134 -2.55 8.05 11.78
CA SER A 134 -3.74 8.13 12.65
C SER A 134 -3.75 7.00 13.66
N ALA A 135 -3.92 7.34 14.92
CA ALA A 135 -4.17 6.38 15.98
C ALA A 135 -5.69 6.15 16.16
N TYR A 136 -6.06 4.89 16.30
CA TYR A 136 -7.40 4.47 16.65
C TYR A 136 -7.42 3.98 18.09
N ARG A 137 -8.43 4.39 18.86
CA ARG A 137 -8.67 3.88 20.21
C ARG A 137 -9.87 2.98 20.25
N TYR A 138 -9.81 2.02 21.15
CA TYR A 138 -11.00 1.33 21.59
C TYR A 138 -11.89 2.30 22.36
N ASP A 139 -13.15 2.43 21.94
CA ASP A 139 -14.15 3.23 22.64
C ASP A 139 -15.40 2.39 22.88
N PRO A 140 -15.56 1.79 24.08
CA PRO A 140 -16.71 0.93 24.35
C PRO A 140 -18.05 1.67 24.36
N THR A 141 -18.05 3.01 24.36
CA THR A 141 -19.26 3.83 24.47
C THR A 141 -19.97 4.08 23.14
N ILE A 142 -19.29 3.87 22.01
CA ILE A 142 -19.87 4.03 20.66
C ILE A 142 -20.14 2.67 20.01
N ASP A 143 -21.04 2.62 19.04
CA ASP A 143 -21.48 1.36 18.41
C ASP A 143 -20.36 0.66 17.63
N THR A 144 -19.52 1.44 16.94
CA THR A 144 -18.39 0.90 16.17
C THR A 144 -17.26 0.35 17.05
N LYS A 145 -17.26 0.70 18.34
CA LYS A 145 -16.17 0.45 19.30
C LYS A 145 -14.81 1.05 18.92
N VAL A 146 -14.77 1.94 17.93
CA VAL A 146 -13.54 2.51 17.35
C VAL A 146 -13.64 4.04 17.36
N GLY A 147 -12.94 4.68 18.28
CA GLY A 147 -12.76 6.13 18.34
C GLY A 147 -11.52 6.58 17.58
N SER A 148 -11.54 7.80 17.04
CA SER A 148 -10.31 8.46 16.60
C SER A 148 -9.62 9.07 17.83
N VAL A 149 -8.30 8.92 17.94
CA VAL A 149 -7.50 9.59 18.99
C VAL A 149 -6.95 10.87 18.41
N GLN A 150 -5.85 10.73 17.69
CA GLN A 150 -5.03 11.81 17.20
C GLN A 150 -4.54 11.43 15.80
N GLN A 151 -4.27 12.45 15.01
CA GLN A 151 -3.62 12.33 13.73
C GLN A 151 -2.42 13.28 13.67
N ILE A 152 -1.34 12.83 13.06
CA ILE A 152 -0.22 13.68 12.64
C ILE A 152 -0.27 13.78 11.12
N LEU A 153 -0.33 15.01 10.61
CA LEU A 153 -0.32 15.30 9.17
C LEU A 153 1.11 15.56 8.71
N ASP A 154 1.39 15.23 7.45
CA ASP A 154 2.69 15.45 6.81
C ASP A 154 3.32 16.82 7.07
N ARG A 155 2.57 17.90 6.90
CA ARG A 155 2.99 19.30 7.07
C ARG A 155 3.35 19.66 8.52
N ASP A 156 2.85 18.90 9.49
CA ASP A 156 3.02 19.14 10.92
C ASP A 156 4.23 18.35 11.49
N ILE A 157 4.81 17.44 10.71
CA ILE A 157 5.99 16.66 11.11
C ILE A 157 7.24 17.53 11.03
N VAL A 158 7.94 17.62 12.16
CA VAL A 158 9.25 18.24 12.25
C VAL A 158 10.29 17.26 11.66
N PRO A 159 11.06 17.66 10.64
CA PRO A 159 12.07 16.78 10.04
C PRO A 159 13.23 16.53 11.02
N ASP A 160 13.96 15.43 10.81
CA ASP A 160 15.20 15.16 11.54
C ASP A 160 16.26 16.24 11.28
N LEU A 161 17.28 16.28 12.14
CA LEU A 161 18.42 17.19 11.97
C LEU A 161 19.04 17.02 10.57
N TRP A 162 19.24 18.15 9.87
CA TRP A 162 19.75 18.22 8.49
C TRP A 162 18.81 17.69 7.39
N SER A 163 17.57 17.31 7.76
CA SER A 163 16.49 16.99 6.83
C SER A 163 15.53 18.17 6.63
N LYS A 164 14.69 18.11 5.59
CA LYS A 164 13.63 19.10 5.34
C LYS A 164 12.31 18.40 5.10
N ASN A 165 11.24 18.98 5.61
CA ASN A 165 9.88 18.58 5.30
C ASN A 165 9.45 19.21 3.95
N PRO A 166 9.08 18.42 2.93
CA PRO A 166 8.64 18.93 1.63
C PRO A 166 7.14 19.28 1.57
N PHE A 167 6.36 18.95 2.60
CA PHE A 167 4.90 19.15 2.66
C PHE A 167 4.49 20.50 3.28
N VAL A 168 5.45 21.26 3.81
CA VAL A 168 5.20 22.63 4.27
C VAL A 168 5.06 23.59 3.08
N GLU A 169 4.39 24.73 3.31
CA GLU A 169 4.27 25.78 2.30
C GLU A 169 5.65 26.26 1.82
N GLY A 170 5.84 26.31 0.50
CA GLY A 170 7.15 26.65 -0.11
C GLY A 170 8.21 25.54 0.00
N GLY A 171 7.86 24.37 0.55
CA GLY A 171 8.71 23.19 0.63
C GLY A 171 9.20 22.73 -0.74
N LYS A 172 10.47 22.34 -0.81
CA LYS A 172 11.05 21.79 -2.05
C LYS A 172 10.70 20.31 -2.16
N ARG A 173 9.76 19.97 -3.06
CA ARG A 173 9.32 18.58 -3.30
C ARG A 173 10.47 17.58 -3.52
N MET A 174 11.52 18.01 -4.23
CA MET A 174 12.67 17.19 -4.60
C MET A 174 13.87 17.32 -3.65
N VAL A 175 13.65 17.71 -2.39
CA VAL A 175 14.73 17.75 -1.41
C VAL A 175 15.25 16.34 -1.11
N LYS A 176 16.57 16.16 -1.12
CA LYS A 176 17.20 14.85 -0.90
C LYS A 176 17.13 14.38 0.56
N ASN A 177 17.54 15.21 1.50
CA ASN A 177 17.51 14.86 2.93
C ASN A 177 16.11 15.15 3.47
N ARG A 178 15.34 14.10 3.74
CA ARG A 178 13.91 14.18 4.07
C ARG A 178 13.48 13.15 5.11
N SER A 179 14.36 12.84 6.05
CA SER A 179 14.07 11.90 7.13
C SER A 179 13.25 12.55 8.25
N TYR A 180 12.47 11.74 8.96
CA TYR A 180 11.75 12.12 10.18
C TYR A 180 11.78 10.98 11.19
N THR A 181 11.62 11.35 12.46
CA THR A 181 11.40 10.43 13.58
C THR A 181 10.11 10.78 14.31
N LEU A 182 9.21 9.80 14.50
CA LEU A 182 8.01 9.93 15.33
C LEU A 182 8.12 9.07 16.60
N LYS A 183 7.32 9.41 17.60
CA LYS A 183 7.14 8.66 18.85
C LYS A 183 5.67 8.29 19.01
N PHE A 184 5.34 7.01 19.17
CA PHE A 184 3.98 6.56 19.49
C PHE A 184 3.93 6.13 20.95
N VAL A 185 3.04 6.74 21.73
CA VAL A 185 2.96 6.56 23.19
C VAL A 185 1.59 6.06 23.63
N PRO A 186 1.50 5.08 24.54
CA PRO A 186 0.24 4.56 25.08
C PRO A 186 -0.33 5.46 26.19
N GLU A 187 -0.43 6.76 25.89
CA GLU A 187 -0.86 7.80 26.82
C GLU A 187 -2.08 8.53 26.25
N GLU A 188 -2.89 9.14 27.14
CA GLU A 188 -3.94 10.05 26.72
C GLU A 188 -3.34 11.32 26.12
N GLU A 189 -4.04 11.91 25.16
CA GLU A 189 -3.62 13.16 24.53
C GLU A 189 -3.54 14.30 25.57
N PRO A 190 -2.35 14.90 25.79
CA PRO A 190 -2.19 16.03 26.70
C PRO A 190 -2.73 17.32 26.09
N LYS A 191 -2.90 18.36 26.91
CA LYS A 191 -3.32 19.69 26.43
C LYS A 191 -2.31 20.33 25.47
N GLU A 192 -1.03 20.04 25.68
CA GLU A 192 0.07 20.55 24.87
C GLU A 192 0.77 19.35 24.24
N LEU A 193 0.72 19.26 22.91
CA LEU A 193 1.27 18.13 22.17
C LEU A 193 2.77 18.28 22.01
N GLU A 194 3.51 17.27 22.45
CA GLU A 194 4.91 17.10 22.07
C GLU A 194 5.03 16.93 20.54
N PRO A 195 5.94 17.65 19.87
CA PRO A 195 6.17 17.49 18.44
C PRO A 195 6.46 16.04 18.09
N ASN A 196 6.00 15.61 16.91
CA ASN A 196 6.21 14.26 16.38
C ASN A 196 5.74 13.12 17.30
N THR A 197 4.84 13.39 18.25
CA THR A 197 4.32 12.39 19.19
C THR A 197 2.86 12.06 18.88
N LEU A 198 2.58 10.77 18.65
CA LEU A 198 1.26 10.21 18.45
C LEU A 198 0.81 9.51 19.73
N TYR A 199 -0.22 10.05 20.37
CA TYR A 199 -0.88 9.53 21.54
C TYR A 199 -1.90 8.47 21.10
N LEU A 200 -1.75 7.26 21.62
CA LEU A 200 -2.57 6.09 21.25
C LEU A 200 -3.81 5.95 22.16
N GLY A 201 -3.88 6.73 23.24
CA GLY A 201 -4.75 6.47 24.37
C GLY A 201 -4.17 5.39 25.27
N THR A 202 -4.82 5.17 26.42
CA THR A 202 -4.35 4.22 27.45
C THR A 202 -4.89 2.81 27.29
N GLN A 203 -5.84 2.57 26.38
CA GLN A 203 -6.52 1.29 26.23
C GLN A 203 -6.33 0.70 24.83
N GLU A 204 -5.74 -0.49 24.79
CA GLU A 204 -5.66 -1.33 23.60
C GLU A 204 -7.04 -1.89 23.19
N PHE A 205 -7.19 -2.22 21.90
CA PHE A 205 -8.29 -3.07 21.47
C PHE A 205 -8.13 -4.48 22.06
N PRO A 206 -9.15 -5.02 22.75
CA PRO A 206 -9.08 -6.35 23.35
C PRO A 206 -8.69 -7.42 22.32
N GLY A 207 -7.61 -8.16 22.60
CA GLY A 207 -7.11 -9.23 21.74
C GLY A 207 -6.43 -8.79 20.44
N THR A 208 -6.32 -7.48 20.19
CA THR A 208 -5.70 -6.93 18.97
C THR A 208 -4.49 -6.05 19.29
N GLY A 209 -4.58 -5.17 20.28
CA GLY A 209 -3.51 -4.20 20.61
C GLY A 209 -3.88 -2.76 20.22
N PHE A 210 -2.88 -1.89 20.15
CA PHE A 210 -3.01 -0.57 19.54
C PHE A 210 -3.06 -0.68 18.02
N ILE A 211 -3.81 0.23 17.38
CA ILE A 211 -3.94 0.27 15.93
C ILE A 211 -3.55 1.66 15.44
N VAL A 212 -2.53 1.70 14.58
CA VAL A 212 -2.11 2.92 13.88
C VAL A 212 -2.21 2.68 12.38
N VAL A 213 -2.75 3.64 11.64
CA VAL A 213 -2.78 3.58 10.17
C VAL A 213 -1.95 4.73 9.63
N MET A 214 -0.90 4.39 8.88
CA MET A 214 -0.25 5.32 7.97
C MET A 214 -1.13 5.42 6.73
N ARG A 215 -1.37 6.64 6.25
CA ARG A 215 -2.05 6.87 4.96
C ARG A 215 -1.10 7.53 4.01
N LEU A 216 -1.04 7.02 2.79
CA LEU A 216 -0.31 7.61 1.69
C LEU A 216 -1.25 7.76 0.50
N TYR A 217 -1.34 8.96 -0.04
CA TYR A 217 -2.16 9.25 -1.22
C TYR A 217 -1.25 9.65 -2.37
N VAL A 218 -1.38 8.92 -3.47
CA VAL A 218 -0.81 9.22 -4.80
C VAL A 218 0.70 9.45 -4.74
N GLY A 219 1.48 8.38 -4.89
CA GLY A 219 2.92 8.49 -5.18
C GLY A 219 3.17 9.24 -6.49
N ASP A 220 4.31 9.90 -6.61
CA ASP A 220 4.73 10.57 -7.84
C ASP A 220 4.87 9.55 -8.97
N GLN A 221 4.53 9.97 -10.19
CA GLN A 221 4.78 9.14 -11.37
C GLN A 221 6.27 8.78 -11.42
N GLY A 222 6.57 7.51 -11.67
CA GLY A 222 7.96 7.06 -11.65
C GLY A 222 8.37 6.30 -10.40
N THR A 223 7.65 6.48 -9.29
CA THR A 223 8.01 5.98 -7.97
C THR A 223 7.35 4.65 -7.64
N ASN A 224 7.82 3.97 -6.58
CA ASN A 224 7.12 2.80 -6.06
C ASN A 224 5.77 3.19 -5.42
N THR A 225 4.99 2.18 -5.00
CA THR A 225 3.70 2.34 -4.29
C THR A 225 3.73 3.32 -3.11
N LEU A 226 4.87 3.47 -2.44
CA LEU A 226 5.04 4.35 -1.28
C LEU A 226 5.70 5.69 -1.63
N GLY A 227 5.92 6.04 -2.90
CA GLY A 227 6.56 7.31 -3.25
C GLY A 227 8.08 7.29 -3.12
N ASP A 228 8.73 6.23 -3.61
CA ASP A 228 10.20 6.05 -3.66
C ASP A 228 10.85 5.95 -2.27
N ILE A 229 10.10 5.42 -1.30
CA ILE A 229 10.59 5.07 0.04
C ILE A 229 10.20 3.63 0.38
N THR A 230 10.69 3.12 1.50
CA THR A 230 10.17 1.90 2.15
C THR A 230 9.21 2.26 3.28
N LEU A 231 8.57 1.25 3.88
CA LEU A 231 7.83 1.45 5.13
C LEU A 231 8.77 1.99 6.22
N PRO A 232 8.29 2.90 7.09
CA PRO A 232 9.06 3.38 8.22
C PRO A 232 9.51 2.25 9.15
N GLU A 233 10.75 2.29 9.59
CA GLU A 233 11.30 1.36 10.56
C GLU A 233 10.75 1.62 11.95
N ALA A 234 10.27 0.57 12.61
CA ALA A 234 9.79 0.62 13.98
C ALA A 234 10.83 0.07 14.96
N THR A 235 10.87 0.67 16.14
CA THR A 235 11.64 0.20 17.29
C THR A 235 10.78 0.35 18.53
N ILE A 236 10.51 -0.74 19.25
CA ILE A 236 9.85 -0.66 20.56
C ILE A 236 10.95 -0.40 21.59
N VAL A 237 10.86 0.71 22.30
CA VAL A 237 11.77 1.08 23.38
C VAL A 237 11.06 0.80 24.69
N LYS A 238 11.62 -0.10 25.50
CA LYS A 238 11.10 -0.47 26.80
C LYS A 238 11.44 0.58 27.86
N GLU A 239 10.76 0.50 29.02
CA GLU A 239 11.01 1.40 30.16
C GLU A 239 12.49 1.36 30.63
N ASP A 240 13.12 0.18 30.60
CA ASP A 240 14.53 0.00 30.97
C ASP A 240 15.53 0.49 29.91
N GLY A 241 15.03 1.00 28.78
CA GLY A 241 15.81 1.49 27.65
C GLY A 241 16.27 0.40 26.67
N SER A 242 15.92 -0.87 26.89
CA SER A 242 16.16 -1.91 25.90
C SER A 242 15.28 -1.72 24.65
N GLU A 243 15.80 -2.12 23.48
CA GLU A 243 15.14 -1.93 22.20
C GLU A 243 14.79 -3.28 21.56
N ILE A 244 13.57 -3.40 21.04
CA ILE A 244 13.13 -4.49 20.16
C ILE A 244 13.01 -3.93 18.75
N THR A 245 13.69 -4.57 17.78
CA THR A 245 13.80 -4.07 16.41
C THR A 245 13.59 -5.18 15.38
N GLY A 246 13.31 -4.79 14.13
CA GLY A 246 13.24 -5.72 13.00
C GLY A 246 12.24 -6.85 13.23
N ASN A 247 12.68 -8.09 13.00
CA ASN A 247 11.84 -9.28 13.15
C ASN A 247 11.56 -9.65 14.62
N ASP A 248 12.27 -9.08 15.59
CA ASP A 248 11.96 -9.38 17.00
C ASP A 248 10.63 -8.71 17.41
N ILE A 249 10.20 -7.66 16.70
CA ILE A 249 8.90 -7.00 16.92
C ILE A 249 7.72 -7.94 16.62
N CYS A 250 7.91 -9.00 15.82
CA CYS A 250 6.81 -9.93 15.51
C CYS A 250 6.22 -10.59 16.77
N SER A 251 6.97 -10.70 17.88
CA SER A 251 6.42 -11.23 19.14
C SER A 251 5.45 -10.28 19.84
N GLU A 252 5.52 -8.98 19.52
CA GLU A 252 4.72 -7.93 20.15
C GLU A 252 3.41 -7.65 19.40
N THR A 253 3.22 -8.27 18.24
CA THR A 253 1.92 -8.28 17.58
C THR A 253 1.10 -9.49 18.05
N LYS A 254 -0.03 -9.19 18.71
CA LYS A 254 -1.02 -10.20 19.10
C LYS A 254 -1.94 -10.60 17.93
N PHE A 255 -1.85 -9.89 16.82
CA PHE A 255 -2.75 -10.02 15.70
C PHE A 255 -2.34 -11.14 14.75
N SER A 256 -3.16 -12.19 14.68
CA SER A 256 -3.02 -13.28 13.71
C SER A 256 -4.25 -13.30 12.79
N GLY A 257 -4.32 -12.37 11.84
CA GLY A 257 -5.46 -12.26 10.92
C GLY A 257 -5.18 -11.31 9.76
N ASN A 258 -6.17 -11.13 8.89
CA ASN A 258 -6.21 -10.02 7.93
C ASN A 258 -7.01 -8.89 8.56
N LEU A 259 -6.58 -7.63 8.39
CA LEU A 259 -7.39 -6.46 8.74
C LEU A 259 -8.59 -6.39 7.78
N ILE A 260 -9.61 -7.20 8.06
CA ILE A 260 -10.86 -7.24 7.33
C ILE A 260 -11.84 -6.35 8.07
N PHE A 261 -12.04 -5.16 7.53
CA PHE A 261 -13.25 -4.40 7.77
C PHE A 261 -14.33 -4.96 6.82
N PRO A 262 -15.62 -4.89 7.16
CA PRO A 262 -16.24 -3.88 7.97
C PRO A 262 -16.33 -4.26 9.46
N SER A 263 -16.65 -3.27 10.29
CA SER A 263 -16.86 -3.43 11.74
C SER A 263 -17.73 -4.68 12.04
N PRO A 264 -17.52 -5.39 13.16
CA PRO A 264 -18.46 -6.42 13.63
C PRO A 264 -19.91 -5.95 13.76
N ALA A 265 -20.14 -4.62 13.81
CA ALA A 265 -21.46 -3.98 13.81
C ALA A 265 -21.99 -3.63 12.42
N PHE A 266 -21.29 -4.00 11.34
CA PHE A 266 -21.73 -3.70 9.98
C PHE A 266 -22.93 -4.56 9.59
N ASN A 267 -24.07 -3.92 9.42
CA ASN A 267 -25.28 -4.54 8.91
C ASN A 267 -25.37 -4.31 7.40
N PHE A 268 -25.17 -5.39 6.63
CA PHE A 268 -25.23 -5.35 5.17
C PHE A 268 -26.60 -4.86 4.65
N ASP A 269 -27.68 -5.28 5.29
CA ASP A 269 -29.04 -4.94 4.86
C ASP A 269 -29.34 -3.45 5.10
N ASP A 270 -28.85 -2.87 6.21
CA ASP A 270 -29.00 -1.44 6.50
C ASP A 270 -28.17 -0.59 5.54
N TYR A 271 -26.92 -0.99 5.26
CA TYR A 271 -26.10 -0.32 4.24
C TYR A 271 -26.78 -0.32 2.88
N GLN A 272 -27.30 -1.47 2.43
CA GLN A 272 -27.97 -1.57 1.13
C GLN A 272 -29.23 -0.70 1.08
N ARG A 273 -30.03 -0.69 2.15
CA ARG A 273 -31.24 0.14 2.27
C ARG A 273 -30.93 1.63 2.15
N GLU A 274 -29.86 2.11 2.80
CA GLU A 274 -29.44 3.51 2.74
C GLU A 274 -28.79 3.87 1.40
N ARG A 275 -27.98 2.99 0.81
CA ARG A 275 -27.42 3.17 -0.54
C ARG A 275 -28.52 3.32 -1.59
N ASP A 276 -29.56 2.49 -1.46
CA ASP A 276 -30.68 2.45 -2.41
C ASP A 276 -31.74 3.54 -2.10
N ASN A 277 -31.54 4.32 -1.03
CA ASN A 277 -32.38 5.44 -0.67
C ASN A 277 -32.16 6.58 -1.68
N ARG A 278 -33.11 6.78 -2.57
CA ARG A 278 -33.07 7.90 -3.53
C ARG A 278 -33.27 9.22 -2.77
N GLU A 279 -32.49 10.25 -3.13
CA GLU A 279 -32.73 11.61 -2.63
C GLU A 279 -34.22 11.95 -2.78
N ARG A 280 -34.89 12.19 -1.66
CA ARG A 280 -36.24 12.73 -1.69
C ARG A 280 -36.11 14.14 -2.22
N GLU A 281 -36.67 14.42 -3.40
CA GLU A 281 -36.93 15.78 -3.84
C GLU A 281 -37.69 16.48 -2.71
N THR A 282 -37.00 17.29 -1.91
CA THR A 282 -37.65 18.18 -0.99
C THR A 282 -38.36 19.20 -1.85
N THR A 283 -39.66 19.00 -2.07
CA THR A 283 -40.54 20.03 -2.60
C THR A 283 -40.40 21.23 -1.67
N ARG A 284 -39.64 22.25 -2.10
CA ARG A 284 -39.60 23.54 -1.40
C ARG A 284 -41.03 24.05 -1.33
N CYS A 285 -41.54 24.23 -0.11
CA CYS A 285 -42.73 25.04 0.14
C CYS A 285 -42.43 26.52 -0.13
#